data_AF-A0A960X2Z9-F1
#
_entry.id   AF-A0A960X2Z9-F1
#
_cell.length_a   1.000
_cell.length_b   1.000
_cell.length_c   1.000
_cell.angle_alpha   90.00
_cell.angle_beta   90.00
_cell.angle_gamma   90.00
#
_symmetry.space_group_name_H-M   'P 1'
#
loop_
_entity.id
_entity.type
_entity.pdbx_description
1 polymer ?
#
loop_
_entity_poly.entity_id
_entity_poly.type
_entity_poly.pdbx_seq_one_letter_code
_entity_poly.pdbx_strand_id
1 'polypeptide(L)'
;MKDFTREGIIEGLNARRTIAATDKIFVEFTCNDHLMGTEIELSGKPVIKFSVDGTADIKRVTLVRNEKNYQQWEPKAKTFAQTFTDEEPLKGESRYYLRVEQTDGNMAWSSPVWVQMK
;
A
#
# COMPACT_ATOMS: atom_id res chain seq x y z
N MET A 1 -14.86 -11.87 -3.66
CA MET A 1 -16.11 -11.66 -2.90
C MET A 1 -16.52 -13.01 -2.32
N LYS A 2 -16.26 -13.26 -1.04
CA LYS A 2 -16.70 -14.46 -0.31
C LYS A 2 -16.96 -14.10 1.16
N ASP A 3 -18.21 -14.36 1.55
CA ASP A 3 -18.76 -14.65 2.88
C ASP A 3 -18.63 -13.62 4.03
N PHE A 4 -19.79 -13.04 4.37
CA PHE A 4 -20.05 -12.20 5.54
C PHE A 4 -20.23 -13.04 6.82
N THR A 5 -19.22 -13.79 7.25
CA THR A 5 -19.22 -14.47 8.56
C THR A 5 -18.40 -13.67 9.59
N ARG A 6 -18.75 -13.78 10.87
CA ARG A 6 -18.09 -13.04 11.98
C ARG A 6 -16.59 -13.31 12.02
N GLU A 7 -16.16 -14.50 11.61
CA GLU A 7 -14.74 -14.83 11.46
C GLU A 7 -14.06 -14.02 10.35
N GLY A 8 -14.74 -13.73 9.24
CA GLY A 8 -14.19 -12.89 8.15
C GLY A 8 -13.99 -11.42 8.53
N ILE A 9 -14.82 -10.90 9.46
CA ILE A 9 -14.63 -9.57 10.04
C ILE A 9 -13.41 -9.55 10.96
N ILE A 10 -13.20 -10.61 11.76
CA ILE A 10 -12.04 -10.74 12.65
C ILE A 10 -10.76 -11.03 11.84
N GLU A 11 -10.83 -11.79 10.75
CA GLU A 11 -9.71 -12.03 9.84
C GLU A 11 -9.33 -10.75 9.07
N GLY A 12 -10.30 -9.92 8.68
CA GLY A 12 -10.04 -8.59 8.12
C GLY A 12 -9.38 -7.62 9.10
N LEU A 13 -9.78 -7.67 10.38
CA LEU A 13 -9.16 -6.92 11.48
C LEU A 13 -7.76 -7.45 11.85
N ASN A 14 -7.55 -8.77 11.87
CA ASN A 14 -6.26 -9.42 12.15
C ASN A 14 -5.29 -9.34 10.98
N ALA A 15 -5.78 -9.25 9.75
CA ALA A 15 -4.94 -9.14 8.56
C ALA A 15 -4.35 -7.74 8.36
N ARG A 16 -4.59 -6.78 9.27
CA ARG A 16 -4.16 -5.37 9.13
C ARG A 16 -4.46 -4.84 7.72
N ARG A 17 -5.62 -5.20 7.15
CA ARG A 17 -6.05 -4.71 5.83
C ARG A 17 -6.81 -3.40 6.00
N THR A 18 -6.25 -2.52 6.80
CA THR A 18 -6.88 -1.26 7.20
C THR A 18 -6.26 -0.13 6.39
N ILE A 19 -7.11 0.68 5.79
CA ILE A 19 -6.71 1.94 5.18
C ILE A 19 -7.21 3.03 6.10
N ALA A 20 -6.32 3.90 6.54
CA ALA A 20 -6.73 5.13 7.21
C ALA A 20 -6.96 6.16 6.11
N ALA A 21 -8.22 6.49 5.81
CA ALA A 21 -8.57 7.50 4.82
C ALA A 21 -9.49 8.56 5.45
N THR A 22 -9.28 9.82 5.10
CA THR A 22 -10.14 10.94 5.56
C THR A 22 -11.37 11.14 4.67
N ASP A 23 -11.44 10.44 3.55
CA ASP A 23 -12.57 10.38 2.63
C ASP A 23 -12.69 8.95 2.04
N LYS A 24 -13.63 8.71 1.11
CA LYS A 24 -13.83 7.43 0.41
C LYS A 24 -12.73 7.15 -0.62
N ILE A 25 -11.48 7.08 -0.15
CA ILE A 25 -10.31 6.77 -0.94
C ILE A 25 -10.07 5.27 -0.85
N PHE A 26 -10.07 4.60 -2.00
CA PHE A 26 -9.69 3.19 -2.09
C PHE A 26 -8.22 3.09 -2.44
N VAL A 27 -7.50 2.25 -1.69
CA VAL A 27 -6.08 1.96 -1.93
C VAL A 27 -5.93 0.45 -1.95
N GLU A 28 -5.49 -0.09 -3.08
CA GLU A 28 -5.03 -1.46 -3.19
C GLU A 28 -3.50 -1.44 -3.19
N PHE A 29 -2.90 -2.24 -2.32
CA PHE A 29 -1.45 -2.33 -2.19
C PHE A 29 -1.05 -3.79 -2.02
N THR A 30 -0.13 -4.23 -2.86
CA THR A 30 0.41 -5.59 -2.86
C THR A 30 1.91 -5.57 -3.07
N CYS A 31 2.61 -6.54 -2.50
CA CYS A 31 4.01 -6.80 -2.77
C CYS A 31 4.17 -8.25 -3.20
N ASN A 32 4.71 -8.48 -4.40
CA ASN A 32 4.90 -9.79 -5.01
C ASN A 32 3.63 -10.66 -4.98
N ASP A 33 2.49 -10.04 -5.31
CA ASP A 33 1.13 -10.62 -5.26
C ASP A 33 0.58 -10.96 -3.85
N HIS A 34 1.32 -10.61 -2.79
CA HIS A 34 0.84 -10.65 -1.41
C HIS A 34 0.19 -9.32 -1.01
N LEU A 35 -0.98 -9.39 -0.35
CA LEU A 35 -1.77 -8.23 0.06
C LEU A 35 -1.13 -7.47 1.22
N MET A 36 -1.49 -6.18 1.36
CA MET A 36 -1.12 -5.36 2.51
C MET A 36 -1.47 -6.02 3.85
N GLY A 37 -0.60 -5.84 4.85
CA GLY A 37 -0.77 -6.41 6.19
C GLY A 37 -0.16 -7.79 6.39
N THR A 38 0.51 -8.36 5.38
CA THR A 38 1.27 -9.62 5.49
C THR A 38 2.76 -9.38 5.71
N GLU A 39 3.42 -10.37 6.32
CA GLU A 39 4.86 -10.49 6.39
C GLU A 39 5.30 -11.54 5.36
N ILE A 40 6.24 -11.18 4.48
CA ILE A 40 6.70 -12.03 3.39
C ILE A 40 8.22 -12.14 3.41
N GLU A 41 8.72 -13.35 3.15
CA GLU A 41 10.15 -13.58 2.95
C GLU A 41 10.43 -13.57 1.44
N LEU A 42 11.35 -12.72 1.00
CA LEU A 42 11.75 -12.63 -0.40
C LEU A 42 13.26 -12.86 -0.56
N SER A 43 13.62 -13.63 -1.57
CA SER A 43 15.03 -13.82 -2.00
C SER A 43 15.35 -12.98 -3.25
N GLY A 44 14.36 -12.26 -3.79
CA GLY A 44 14.46 -11.47 -5.01
C GLY A 44 13.94 -10.04 -4.83
N LYS A 45 13.93 -9.27 -5.93
CA LYS A 45 13.49 -7.87 -5.95
C LYS A 45 11.99 -7.76 -5.60
N PRO A 46 11.60 -7.01 -4.55
CA PRO A 46 10.20 -6.77 -4.20
C PRO A 46 9.45 -6.04 -5.32
N VAL A 47 8.40 -6.66 -5.87
CA VAL A 47 7.54 -6.04 -6.88
C VAL A 47 6.29 -5.48 -6.20
N ILE A 48 6.21 -4.17 -6.11
CA ILE A 48 5.12 -3.45 -5.45
C ILE A 48 4.09 -3.05 -6.50
N LYS A 49 2.86 -3.54 -6.38
CA LYS A 49 1.75 -3.13 -7.25
C LYS A 49 0.71 -2.41 -6.41
N PHE A 50 0.23 -1.30 -6.92
CA PHE A 50 -0.79 -0.54 -6.25
C PHE A 50 -1.79 0.13 -7.19
N SER A 51 -2.97 0.38 -6.64
CA SER A 51 -4.06 1.11 -7.28
C SER A 51 -4.67 2.05 -6.26
N VAL A 52 -4.93 3.28 -6.67
CA VAL A 52 -5.57 4.31 -5.85
C VAL A 52 -6.75 4.86 -6.63
N ASP A 53 -7.91 4.87 -5.98
CA ASP A 53 -9.14 5.49 -6.48
C ASP A 53 -9.58 6.53 -5.45
N GLY A 54 -9.45 7.80 -5.84
CA GLY A 54 -9.78 8.95 -5.02
C GLY A 54 -11.08 9.61 -5.45
N THR A 55 -11.76 10.21 -4.48
CA THR A 55 -12.92 11.10 -4.69
C THR A 55 -12.56 12.41 -5.43
N ALA A 56 -11.38 12.97 -5.15
CA ALA A 56 -10.72 14.08 -5.80
C ALA A 56 -9.40 13.67 -6.47
N ASP A 57 -8.83 14.57 -7.26
CA ASP A 57 -7.56 14.33 -7.97
C ASP A 57 -6.44 14.02 -6.97
N ILE A 58 -5.70 12.96 -7.24
CA ILE A 58 -4.56 12.54 -6.45
C ILE A 58 -3.42 13.51 -6.73
N LYS A 59 -3.11 14.34 -5.72
CA LYS A 59 -2.01 15.29 -5.75
C LYS A 59 -0.68 14.56 -5.72
N ARG A 60 -0.53 13.59 -4.81
CA ARG A 60 0.71 12.85 -4.61
C ARG A 60 0.46 11.46 -4.05
N VAL A 61 1.14 10.46 -4.60
CA VAL A 61 1.30 9.13 -4.01
C VAL A 61 2.75 8.97 -3.61
N THR A 62 3.00 8.61 -2.35
CA THR A 62 4.33 8.34 -1.81
C THR A 62 4.42 6.89 -1.39
N LEU A 63 5.36 6.16 -1.97
CA LEU A 63 5.83 4.89 -1.44
C LEU A 63 6.85 5.15 -0.33
N VAL A 64 6.54 4.68 0.86
CA VAL A 64 7.39 4.81 2.04
C VAL A 64 8.04 3.47 2.34
N ARG A 65 9.36 3.47 2.51
CA ARG A 65 10.16 2.31 2.94
C ARG A 65 10.86 2.66 4.24
N ASN A 66 10.58 1.93 5.32
CA ASN A 66 11.20 2.17 6.65
C ASN A 66 11.14 3.66 7.07
N GLU A 67 9.96 4.28 6.99
CA GLU A 67 9.69 5.69 7.34
C GLU A 67 10.34 6.74 6.43
N LYS A 68 11.08 6.32 5.40
CA LYS A 68 11.64 7.21 4.40
C LYS A 68 10.78 7.22 3.15
N ASN A 69 10.47 8.41 2.64
CA ASN A 69 9.86 8.56 1.34
C ASN A 69 10.81 7.99 0.29
N TYR A 70 10.48 6.83 -0.26
CA TYR A 70 11.33 6.11 -1.18
C TYR A 70 11.04 6.50 -2.63
N GLN A 71 9.76 6.58 -2.99
CA GLN A 71 9.34 7.04 -4.31
C GLN A 71 8.08 7.89 -4.23
N GLN A 72 7.95 8.86 -5.13
CA GLN A 72 6.79 9.75 -5.19
C GLN A 72 6.29 9.90 -6.62
N TRP A 73 4.97 9.95 -6.76
CA TRP A 73 4.29 10.19 -8.03
C TRP A 73 3.24 11.29 -7.85
N GLU A 74 3.10 12.15 -8.84
CA GLU A 74 2.10 13.23 -8.86
C GLU A 74 1.21 13.10 -10.11
N PRO A 75 0.28 12.12 -10.10
CA PRO A 75 -0.50 11.80 -11.29
C PRO A 75 -1.52 12.89 -11.66
N LYS A 76 -1.97 13.72 -10.70
CA LYS A 76 -2.99 14.77 -10.90
C LYS A 76 -4.26 14.22 -11.58
N ALA A 77 -4.66 13.03 -11.18
CA ALA A 77 -5.80 12.31 -11.69
C ALA A 77 -6.54 11.63 -10.52
N LYS A 78 -7.84 11.39 -10.67
CA LYS A 78 -8.65 10.73 -9.63
C LYS A 78 -8.24 9.28 -9.37
N THR A 79 -7.74 8.60 -10.40
CA THR A 79 -7.29 7.22 -10.31
C THR A 79 -5.84 7.12 -10.71
N PHE A 80 -5.09 6.28 -10.01
CA PHE A 80 -3.69 6.05 -10.30
C PHE A 80 -3.29 4.64 -9.90
N ALA A 81 -2.80 3.86 -10.86
CA ALA A 81 -2.27 2.53 -10.62
C ALA A 81 -0.85 2.45 -11.17
N GLN A 82 0.03 1.80 -10.43
CA GLN A 82 1.40 1.57 -10.87
C GLN A 82 2.00 0.30 -10.28
N THR A 83 2.92 -0.28 -11.03
CA THR A 83 3.84 -1.32 -10.58
C THR A 83 5.23 -0.74 -10.46
N PHE A 84 5.84 -0.91 -9.30
CA PHE A 84 7.17 -0.44 -8.98
C PHE A 84 8.00 -1.61 -8.43
N THR A 85 9.18 -1.83 -8.98
CA THR A 85 10.09 -2.87 -8.49
C THR A 85 11.21 -2.22 -7.69
N ASP A 86 11.39 -2.63 -6.44
CA ASP A 86 12.55 -2.20 -5.65
C ASP A 86 13.80 -2.96 -6.14
N GLU A 87 14.68 -2.23 -6.83
CA GLU A 87 15.90 -2.78 -7.41
C GLU A 87 17.02 -2.98 -6.38
N GLU A 88 16.96 -2.24 -5.27
CA GLU A 88 17.96 -2.25 -4.20
C GLU A 88 17.27 -2.50 -2.85
N PRO A 89 16.69 -3.69 -2.66
CA PRO A 89 16.03 -4.02 -1.41
C PRO A 89 17.04 -4.10 -0.28
N LEU A 90 16.69 -3.52 0.86
CA LEU A 90 17.53 -3.56 2.06
C LEU A 90 17.55 -4.98 2.62
N LYS A 91 18.73 -5.47 3.01
CA LYS A 91 18.87 -6.75 3.72
C LYS A 91 18.17 -6.68 5.08
N GLY A 92 17.45 -7.74 5.45
CA GLY A 92 16.65 -7.79 6.67
C GLY A 92 15.20 -7.36 6.48
N GLU A 93 14.57 -6.85 7.53
CA GLU A 93 13.17 -6.42 7.52
C GLU A 93 13.00 -5.03 6.90
N SER A 94 12.12 -4.92 5.91
CA SER A 94 11.71 -3.68 5.29
C SER A 94 10.20 -3.57 5.27
N ARG A 95 9.65 -2.49 5.83
CA ARG A 95 8.20 -2.20 5.76
C ARG A 95 7.91 -1.21 4.63
N TYR A 96 7.00 -1.60 3.75
CA TYR A 96 6.54 -0.79 2.63
C TYR A 96 5.08 -0.43 2.82
N TYR A 97 4.74 0.85 2.67
CA TYR A 97 3.36 1.31 2.65
C TYR A 97 3.21 2.53 1.74
N LEU A 98 2.00 2.75 1.25
CA LEU A 98 1.62 3.95 0.53
C LEU A 98 1.00 5.00 1.44
N ARG A 99 1.36 6.25 1.14
CA ARG A 99 0.65 7.46 1.54
C ARG A 99 0.12 8.16 0.30
N VAL A 100 -1.16 8.47 0.29
CA VAL A 100 -1.86 9.18 -0.77
C VAL A 100 -2.32 10.52 -0.23
N GLU A 101 -2.16 11.55 -1.04
CA GLU A 101 -2.60 12.92 -0.80
C GLU A 101 -3.43 13.38 -1.99
N GLN A 102 -4.64 13.86 -1.74
CA GLN A 102 -5.52 14.45 -2.73
C GLN A 102 -5.36 15.98 -2.78
N THR A 103 -5.84 16.60 -3.86
CA THR A 103 -5.77 18.05 -4.06
C THR A 103 -6.66 18.85 -3.11
N ASP A 104 -7.71 18.23 -2.59
CA ASP A 104 -8.63 18.78 -1.58
C ASP A 104 -8.10 18.67 -0.14
N GLY A 105 -6.90 18.11 0.05
CA GLY A 105 -6.26 17.93 1.35
C GLY A 105 -6.60 16.62 2.05
N ASN A 106 -7.48 15.79 1.48
CA ASN A 106 -7.74 14.46 2.00
C ASN A 106 -6.53 13.54 1.80
N MET A 107 -6.36 12.59 2.72
CA MET A 107 -5.21 11.71 2.74
C MET A 107 -5.64 10.27 3.01
N ALA A 108 -4.88 9.33 2.45
CA ALA A 108 -5.01 7.92 2.78
C ALA A 108 -3.65 7.27 3.07
N TRP A 109 -3.63 6.32 3.98
CA TRP A 109 -2.48 5.46 4.25
C TRP A 109 -2.91 4.01 4.15
N SER A 110 -2.17 3.24 3.36
CA SER A 110 -2.29 1.78 3.34
C SER A 110 -1.56 1.18 4.54
N SER A 111 -1.98 -0.02 4.95
CA SER A 111 -1.22 -0.80 5.91
C SER A 111 0.09 -1.30 5.31
N PRO A 112 1.14 -1.45 6.12
CA PRO A 112 2.44 -1.87 5.62
C PRO A 112 2.46 -3.34 5.21
N VAL A 113 3.31 -3.64 4.24
CA VAL A 113 3.80 -4.99 3.96
C VAL A 113 5.20 -5.09 4.54
N TRP A 114 5.41 -6.08 5.40
CA TRP A 114 6.74 -6.39 5.94
C TRP A 114 7.42 -7.38 4.99
N VAL A 115 8.58 -7.01 4.48
CA VAL A 115 9.38 -7.81 3.57
C VAL A 115 10.68 -8.15 4.27
N GLN A 116 10.90 -9.43 4.52
CA GLN A 116 12.16 -9.93 5.03
C GLN A 116 13.00 -10.44 3.87
N MET A 117 14.08 -9.72 3.57
CA MET A 117 15.05 -10.13 2.56
C MET A 117 16.01 -11.18 3.13
N LYS A 118 16.01 -12.38 2.54
CA LYS A 118 16.97 -13.46 2.84
C LYS A 118 18.25 -13.33 2.00
#